data_AF-A0A7K0LGK9-F1
#
_entry.id   AF-A0A7K0LGK9-F1
#
_cell.length_a   1.000
_cell.length_b   1.000
_cell.length_c   1.000
_cell.angle_alpha   90.00
_cell.angle_beta   90.00
_cell.angle_gamma   90.00
#
_symmetry.space_group_name_H-M   'P 1'
#
loop_
_entity.id
_entity.type
_entity.pdbx_description
1 polymer ?
#
loop_
_entity_poly.entity_id
_entity_poly.type
_entity_poly.pdbx_seq_one_letter_code
_entity_poly.pdbx_strand_id
1 'polypeptide(L)' 'MSDLRRFPEPELMDTPEQVAAYASADFSLPHQALVSKFAELFPDFGTGLVLDIGCGAADVTARFALQYPEAQILGI' A
#
# COMPACT_ATOMS: atom_id res chain seq x y z
N MET A 1 -24.31 3.25 30.35
CA MET A 1 -23.43 3.42 29.17
C MET A 1 -24.34 3.71 27.99
N SER A 2 -24.24 4.87 27.36
CA SER A 2 -25.03 5.17 26.16
C SER A 2 -24.51 4.33 24.99
N ASP A 3 -25.40 3.66 24.26
CA ASP A 3 -25.06 2.97 23.03
C ASP A 3 -24.47 3.95 22.01
N LEU A 4 -23.20 3.74 21.62
CA LEU A 4 -22.58 4.41 20.48
C LEU A 4 -23.15 3.79 19.21
N ARG A 5 -24.13 4.47 18.62
CA ARG A 5 -24.74 4.06 17.35
C ARG A 5 -23.70 4.25 16.24
N ARG A 6 -23.16 3.14 15.72
CA ARG A 6 -22.20 3.14 14.61
C ARG A 6 -22.94 3.37 13.29
N PHE A 7 -22.38 4.23 12.43
CA PHE A 7 -22.82 4.42 11.05
C PHE A 7 -21.61 4.19 10.14
N PRO A 8 -21.77 3.49 9.00
CA PRO A 8 -20.68 3.32 8.06
C PRO A 8 -20.32 4.68 7.45
N GLU A 9 -19.02 4.89 7.23
CA GLU A 9 -18.56 5.99 6.40
C GLU A 9 -19.01 5.75 4.94
N PRO A 10 -19.18 6.80 4.14
CA PRO A 10 -19.47 6.64 2.72
C PRO A 10 -18.35 5.85 2.03
N GLU A 11 -18.74 4.94 1.14
CA GLU A 11 -17.79 4.28 0.23
C GLU A 11 -17.12 5.34 -0.67
N LEU A 12 -15.84 5.13 -0.95
CA LEU A 12 -15.01 6.00 -1.79
C LEU A 12 -14.45 5.19 -2.97
N MET A 13 -14.03 5.89 -4.02
CA MET A 13 -13.48 5.28 -5.24
C MET A 13 -14.53 4.50 -6.06
N ASP A 14 -15.81 4.85 -5.91
CA ASP A 14 -16.91 4.27 -6.69
C ASP A 14 -16.97 4.82 -8.11
N THR A 15 -16.32 5.97 -8.38
CA THR A 15 -16.27 6.57 -9.71
C THR A 15 -14.84 6.64 -10.25
N PRO A 16 -14.65 6.58 -11.58
CA PRO A 16 -13.33 6.71 -12.20
C PRO A 16 -12.58 7.98 -11.78
N GLU A 17 -13.30 9.09 -11.58
CA GLU A 17 -12.71 10.37 -11.15
C GLU A 17 -12.18 10.30 -9.72
N GLN A 18 -12.90 9.63 -8.82
CA GLN A 18 -12.45 9.42 -7.44
C GLN A 18 -11.25 8.48 -7.38
N VAL A 19 -11.26 7.39 -8.16
CA VAL A 19 -10.12 6.47 -8.30
C VAL A 19 -8.89 7.21 -8.81
N ALA A 20 -9.04 8.02 -9.86
CA ALA A 20 -7.94 8.80 -10.42
C ALA A 20 -7.42 9.85 -9.42
N ALA A 21 -8.31 10.55 -8.72
CA ALA A 21 -7.93 11.52 -7.69
C ALA A 21 -7.12 10.84 -6.58
N TYR A 22 -7.58 9.69 -6.08
CA TYR A 22 -6.85 8.92 -5.07
C TYR A 22 -5.50 8.42 -5.58
N ALA A 23 -5.45 7.81 -6.76
CA ALA A 23 -4.21 7.30 -7.35
C ALA A 23 -3.18 8.41 -7.61
N SER A 24 -3.63 9.65 -7.84
CA SER A 24 -2.78 10.82 -8.07
C SER A 24 -2.39 11.59 -6.80
N ALA A 25 -2.97 11.25 -5.65
CA ALA A 25 -2.67 11.93 -4.41
C ALA A 25 -1.24 11.61 -3.93
N ASP A 26 -0.62 12.57 -3.23
CA ASP A 26 0.73 12.38 -2.70
C ASP A 26 0.71 11.55 -1.42
N PHE A 27 1.05 10.27 -1.59
CA PHE A 27 1.28 9.33 -0.50
C PHE A 27 2.76 8.95 -0.35
N SER A 28 3.67 9.74 -0.93
CA SER A 28 5.10 9.39 -0.97
C SER A 28 5.69 9.12 0.42
N LEU A 29 5.33 9.93 1.42
CA LEU A 29 5.79 9.78 2.79
C LEU A 29 5.26 8.49 3.47
N PRO A 30 3.93 8.25 3.57
CA PRO A 30 3.44 7.02 4.18
C PRO A 30 3.84 5.76 3.41
N HIS A 31 3.87 5.79 2.07
CA HIS A 31 4.29 4.63 1.27
C HIS A 31 5.76 4.30 1.47
N GLN A 32 6.64 5.31 1.49
CA GLN A 32 8.05 5.08 1.79
C GLN A 32 8.25 4.57 3.22
N ALA A 33 7.49 5.08 4.19
CA ALA A 33 7.58 4.64 5.58
C ALA A 33 7.26 3.15 5.74
N LEU A 34 6.32 2.60 4.96
CA LEU A 34 6.01 1.17 4.96
C LEU A 34 7.21 0.33 4.51
N VAL A 35 7.82 0.69 3.37
CA VAL A 35 8.98 -0.04 2.83
C VAL A 35 10.18 0.06 3.78
N SER A 36 10.45 1.26 4.31
CA SER A 36 11.51 1.46 5.30
C SER A 36 11.26 0.62 6.55
N LYS A 37 10.00 0.54 7.02
CA LYS A 37 9.69 -0.25 8.22
C LYS A 37 9.85 -1.74 7.99
N PHE A 38 9.53 -2.23 6.80
CA PHE A 38 9.80 -3.62 6.44
C PHE A 38 11.31 -3.92 6.50
N ALA A 39 12.15 -3.04 5.95
CA ALA A 39 13.61 -3.22 5.99
C ALA A 39 14.17 -3.26 7.41
N GLU A 40 13.63 -2.44 8.32
CA GLU A 40 14.01 -2.48 9.75
C GLU A 40 13.64 -3.81 10.42
N LEU A 41 12.48 -4.38 10.07
CA LEU A 41 11.96 -5.60 10.69
C LEU A 41 12.61 -6.87 10.12
N PHE A 42 13.02 -6.82 8.85
CA PHE A 42 13.57 -7.96 8.11
C PHE A 42 14.91 -7.58 7.45
N PRO A 43 15.96 -7.29 8.24
CA PRO A 43 17.23 -6.79 7.71
C PRO A 43 17.95 -7.77 6.78
N ASP A 44 17.67 -9.08 6.91
CA ASP A 44 18.27 -10.13 6.09
C ASP A 44 17.45 -10.47 4.83
N PHE A 45 16.29 -9.84 4.63
CA PHE A 45 15.50 -10.07 3.42
C PHE A 45 16.16 -9.41 2.21
N GLY A 46 16.34 -10.18 1.13
CA GLY A 46 16.90 -9.68 -0.12
C GLY A 46 16.28 -10.26 -1.39
N THR A 47 15.56 -11.38 -1.29
CA THR A 47 14.92 -12.08 -2.43
C THR A 47 13.78 -12.96 -1.93
N GLY A 48 12.91 -13.41 -2.83
CA GLY A 48 11.76 -14.26 -2.54
C GLY A 48 10.52 -13.86 -3.33
N LEU A 49 9.41 -14.56 -3.09
CA LEU A 49 8.11 -14.20 -3.64
C LEU A 49 7.33 -13.35 -2.62
N VAL A 50 6.91 -12.15 -3.04
CA VAL A 50 6.14 -11.20 -2.25
C VAL A 50 4.76 -11.06 -2.86
N LEU A 51 3.73 -11.09 -2.01
CA LEU A 51 2.34 -10.86 -2.40
C LEU A 51 1.88 -9.51 -1.85
N ASP A 52 1.43 -8.62 -2.71
CA ASP A 52 0.86 -7.31 -2.36
C ASP A 52 -0.64 -7.31 -2.66
N ILE A 53 -1.46 -7.38 -1.60
CA ILE A 53 -2.92 -7.49 -1.69
C ILE A 53 -3.53 -6.10 -1.55
N GLY A 54 -4.32 -5.69 -2.55
CA GLY A 54 -4.84 -4.33 -2.60
C GLY A 54 -3.75 -3.36 -3.04
N CYS A 55 -2.94 -3.75 -4.03
CA CYS A 55 -1.75 -2.98 -4.43
C CYS A 55 -2.11 -1.62 -5.07
N GLY A 56 -3.38 -1.41 -5.45
CA GLY A 56 -3.86 -0.15 -6.01
C GLY A 56 -3.06 0.25 -7.25
N ALA A 57 -2.59 1.50 -7.28
CA ALA A 57 -1.71 2.02 -8.35
C ALA A 57 -0.25 1.52 -8.26
N ALA A 58 0.05 0.61 -7.32
CA ALA A 58 1.33 -0.08 -7.15
C ALA A 58 2.52 0.80 -6.72
N ASP A 59 2.30 1.98 -6.12
CA ASP A 59 3.41 2.84 -5.66
C ASP A 59 4.24 2.16 -4.54
N VAL A 60 3.60 1.52 -3.56
CA VAL A 60 4.30 0.73 -2.53
C VAL A 60 5.04 -0.44 -3.16
N THR A 61 4.38 -1.20 -4.04
CA THR A 61 4.96 -2.33 -4.77
C THR A 61 6.23 -1.92 -5.53
N ALA A 62 6.17 -0.79 -6.24
CA ALA A 62 7.28 -0.28 -7.04
C ALA A 62 8.45 0.16 -6.16
N ARG A 63 8.18 0.89 -5.06
CA ARG A 63 9.22 1.25 -4.08
C ARG A 63 9.88 0.01 -3.47
N PHE A 64 9.09 -1.01 -3.15
CA PHE A 64 9.60 -2.26 -2.63
C PHE A 64 10.48 -2.98 -3.65
N ALA A 65 10.05 -3.07 -4.92
CA ALA A 65 10.84 -3.68 -5.99
C ALA A 65 12.17 -2.95 -6.23
N LEU A 66 12.18 -1.63 -6.13
CA LEU A 66 13.41 -0.83 -6.26
C LEU A 66 14.39 -1.10 -5.11
N GLN A 67 13.87 -1.31 -3.89
CA GLN A 67 14.71 -1.61 -2.73
C GLN A 67 15.18 -3.08 -2.70
N TYR A 68 14.38 -4.01 -3.23
CA TYR A 68 14.66 -5.44 -3.27
C TYR A 68 14.58 -5.97 -4.71
N PRO A 69 15.56 -5.64 -5.58
CA PRO A 69 15.49 -5.93 -7.01
C PRO A 69 15.49 -7.43 -7.33
N GLU A 70 15.95 -8.27 -6.41
CA GLU A 70 15.97 -9.74 -6.56
C GLU A 70 14.68 -10.42 -6.07
N ALA A 71 13.70 -9.65 -5.57
CA ALA A 71 12.40 -10.17 -5.19
C ALA A 71 11.45 -10.24 -6.40
N GLN A 72 10.63 -11.29 -6.46
CA GLN A 72 9.50 -11.38 -7.37
C GLN A 72 8.25 -10.92 -6.63
N ILE A 73 7.48 -10.02 -7.22
CA ILE A 73 6.30 -9.44 -6.56
C ILE A 73 5.06 -9.69 -7.41
N LEU A 74 4.02 -10.24 -6.78
CA LEU A 74 2.68 -10.38 -7.33
C LEU A 74 1.75 -9.36 -6.66
N GLY A 75 1.24 -8.40 -7.43
CA GLY A 75 0.19 -7.47 -6.98
C GLY A 75 -1.19 -7.95 -7.41
N ILE A 76 -2.18 -7.85 -6.50
CA ILE A 76 -3.59 -8.20 -6.73
C ILE A 76 -4.48 -7.03 -6.33
#